data_AF-A0A2Z6R351-F1
#
_entry.id   AF-A0A2Z6R351-F1
#
_cell.length_a   1.000
_cell.length_b   1.000
_cell.length_c   1.000
_cell.angle_alpha   90.00
_cell.angle_beta   90.00
_cell.angle_gamma   90.00
#
_symmetry.space_group_name_H-M   'P 1'
#
loop_
_entity.id
_entity.type
_entity.pdbx_description
1 polymer ?
#
loop_
_entity_poly.entity_id
_entity_poly.type
_entity_poly.pdbx_seq_one_letter_code
_entity_poly.pdbx_strand_id
1 'polypeptide(L)'
;MRPCAVPQLEVVGEESTGWVDYSIKALEELICITDGKLHQVTMGFAQNLVQCESALQVNKKNRKCKSGEAFGKDFSYIYGIITIASDWYFILFASDGISSTSKDPINIRFTESALKEGSEEEKDLCKNMKRVMEVVVGLLKDRFECVGEELDRKKARIEVYYSKK
;
A
#
# COMPACT_ATOMS: atom_id res chain seq x y z
N MET A 1 -27.25 20.39 4.20
CA MET A 1 -26.28 19.28 4.20
C MET A 1 -25.18 19.63 3.22
N ARG A 2 -23.92 19.79 3.66
CA ARG A 2 -22.78 19.85 2.72
C ARG A 2 -22.58 18.43 2.16
N PRO A 3 -22.35 18.25 0.85
CA PRO A 3 -22.01 16.93 0.33
C PRO A 3 -20.73 16.45 1.03
N CYS A 4 -20.78 15.25 1.62
CA CYS A 4 -19.57 14.57 2.06
C CYS A 4 -18.78 14.25 0.79
N ALA A 5 -17.73 15.02 0.50
CA ALA A 5 -16.89 14.79 -0.67
C ALA A 5 -16.21 13.43 -0.48
N VAL A 6 -16.61 12.44 -1.27
CA VAL A 6 -15.93 11.15 -1.32
C VAL A 6 -14.54 11.42 -1.90
N PRO A 7 -13.44 11.16 -1.16
CA PRO A 7 -12.12 11.47 -1.68
C PRO A 7 -11.84 10.57 -2.89
N GLN A 8 -11.45 11.17 -4.01
CA GLN A 8 -11.12 10.44 -5.23
C GLN A 8 -9.73 9.83 -5.09
N LEU A 9 -9.61 8.55 -5.48
CA LEU A 9 -8.34 7.82 -5.55
C LEU A 9 -7.72 7.97 -6.93
N GLU A 10 -6.42 8.17 -6.96
CA GLU A 10 -5.64 8.26 -8.19
C GLU A 10 -4.36 7.42 -8.09
N VAL A 11 -4.03 6.73 -9.18
CA VAL A 11 -2.72 6.09 -9.38
C VAL A 11 -1.88 7.02 -10.24
N VAL A 12 -0.72 7.42 -9.74
CA VAL A 12 0.21 8.37 -10.38
C VAL A 12 1.58 7.71 -10.50
N GLY A 13 2.15 7.68 -11.70
CA GLY A 13 3.48 7.11 -11.96
C GLY A 13 3.96 7.47 -13.37
N GLU A 14 5.26 7.36 -13.62
CA GLU A 14 5.87 7.61 -14.92
C GLU A 14 6.56 6.31 -15.37
N GLU A 15 6.08 5.72 -16.46
CA GLU A 15 6.42 4.36 -16.92
C GLU A 15 7.91 4.14 -17.30
N SER A 16 8.81 5.11 -17.14
CA SER A 16 10.23 4.93 -17.48
C SER A 16 11.26 5.94 -16.95
N THR A 17 10.88 6.99 -16.19
CA THR A 17 11.86 8.01 -15.73
C THR A 17 11.68 8.55 -14.31
N GLY A 18 10.65 8.10 -13.57
CA GLY A 18 10.39 8.52 -12.19
C GLY A 18 11.27 7.79 -11.16
N TRP A 19 11.48 8.42 -9.99
CA TRP A 19 12.14 7.78 -8.84
C TRP A 19 11.30 6.63 -8.24
N VAL A 20 9.99 6.63 -8.48
CA VAL A 20 8.98 5.65 -8.03
C VAL A 20 8.28 5.12 -9.28
N ASP A 21 7.98 3.81 -9.32
CA ASP A 21 7.24 3.22 -10.45
C ASP A 21 5.78 3.68 -10.45
N TYR A 22 5.08 3.48 -9.33
CA TYR A 22 3.69 3.93 -9.18
C TYR A 22 3.40 4.41 -7.76
N SER A 23 2.46 5.32 -7.61
CA SER A 23 2.09 5.90 -6.33
C SER A 23 0.57 6.05 -6.26
N ILE A 24 -0.04 5.77 -5.11
CA ILE A 24 -1.48 5.91 -4.90
C ILE A 24 -1.72 7.13 -4.03
N LYS A 25 -2.58 8.04 -4.48
CA LYS A 25 -2.94 9.28 -3.80
C LYS A 25 -4.44 9.34 -3.57
N ALA A 26 -4.84 10.01 -2.50
CA ALA A 26 -6.21 10.50 -2.34
C ALA A 26 -6.16 11.99 -2.03
N LEU A 27 -6.91 12.79 -2.80
CA LEU A 27 -6.78 14.25 -2.77
C LEU A 27 -5.32 14.65 -3.01
N GLU A 28 -4.71 15.41 -2.11
CA GLU A 28 -3.31 15.84 -2.18
C GLU A 28 -2.36 15.01 -1.29
N GLU A 29 -2.86 13.92 -0.69
CA GLU A 29 -2.07 13.08 0.21
C GLU A 29 -1.62 11.79 -0.46
N LEU A 30 -0.33 11.49 -0.32
CA LEU A 30 0.20 10.21 -0.77
C LEU A 30 -0.17 9.10 0.21
N ILE A 31 -0.79 8.05 -0.29
CA ILE A 31 -1.22 6.88 0.49
C ILE A 31 -0.17 5.78 0.42
N CYS A 32 0.30 5.45 -0.79
CA CYS A 32 1.13 4.29 -1.06
C CYS A 32 2.20 4.58 -2.12
N ILE A 33 3.37 3.97 -1.97
CA ILE A 33 4.49 4.01 -2.94
C ILE A 33 4.77 2.59 -3.40
N THR A 34 4.82 2.37 -4.70
CA THR A 34 5.07 1.07 -5.32
C THR A 34 6.37 1.10 -6.10
N ASP A 35 7.27 0.18 -5.77
CA ASP A 35 8.54 -0.03 -6.46
C ASP A 35 8.62 -1.46 -7.03
N GLY A 36 8.62 -1.55 -8.35
CA GLY A 36 9.05 -2.71 -9.10
C GLY A 36 10.59 -2.77 -9.19
N LYS A 37 11.16 -3.95 -8.91
CA LYS A 37 12.59 -4.23 -9.09
C LYS A 37 12.78 -5.49 -9.91
N LEU A 38 13.81 -5.54 -10.73
CA LEU A 38 14.10 -6.77 -11.50
C LEU A 38 14.72 -7.85 -10.60
N HIS A 39 15.80 -7.55 -9.88
CA HIS A 39 16.55 -8.57 -9.10
C HIS A 39 17.02 -8.12 -7.71
N GLN A 40 17.08 -6.80 -7.42
CA GLN A 40 17.68 -6.27 -6.19
C GLN A 40 16.61 -5.81 -5.18
N VAL A 41 15.88 -6.76 -4.60
CA VAL A 41 14.78 -6.47 -3.66
C VAL A 41 15.22 -5.64 -2.46
N THR A 42 16.41 -5.87 -1.91
CA THR A 42 16.97 -5.11 -0.78
C THR A 42 17.16 -3.63 -1.12
N MET A 43 17.63 -3.34 -2.34
CA MET A 43 17.73 -1.97 -2.83
C MET A 43 16.33 -1.36 -3.01
N GLY A 44 15.36 -2.16 -3.47
CA GLY A 44 13.95 -1.77 -3.51
C GLY A 44 13.42 -1.35 -2.15
N PHE A 45 13.66 -2.13 -1.11
CA PHE A 45 13.28 -1.74 0.26
C PHE A 45 13.93 -0.43 0.70
N ALA A 46 15.25 -0.29 0.52
CA ALA A 46 15.94 0.93 0.93
C ALA A 46 15.39 2.18 0.22
N GLN A 47 15.16 2.09 -1.09
CA GLN A 47 14.58 3.17 -1.89
C GLN A 47 13.16 3.51 -1.44
N ASN A 48 12.31 2.49 -1.31
CA ASN A 48 10.92 2.66 -0.91
C ASN A 48 10.80 3.31 0.47
N LEU A 49 11.66 2.93 1.42
CA LEU A 49 11.69 3.50 2.77
C LEU A 49 12.05 4.99 2.78
N VAL A 50 13.10 5.39 2.05
CA VAL A 50 13.52 6.80 1.94
C VAL A 50 12.40 7.65 1.32
N GLN A 51 11.70 7.11 0.33
CA GLN A 51 10.60 7.79 -0.32
C GLN A 51 9.36 7.87 0.59
N CYS A 52 9.06 6.81 1.33
CA CYS A 52 7.99 6.81 2.33
C CYS A 52 8.23 7.86 3.41
N GLU A 53 9.46 7.99 3.90
CA GLU A 53 9.82 9.02 4.88
C GLU A 53 9.60 10.43 4.31
N SER A 54 10.12 10.68 3.12
CA SER A 54 10.01 11.98 2.44
C SER A 54 8.54 12.35 2.20
N ALA A 55 7.74 11.40 1.70
CA ALA A 55 6.32 11.60 1.46
C ALA A 55 5.53 11.84 2.74
N LEU A 56 5.90 11.17 3.85
CA LEU A 56 5.24 11.36 5.13
C LEU A 56 5.47 12.78 5.66
N GLN A 57 6.67 13.33 5.47
CA GLN A 57 6.98 14.71 5.83
C GLN A 57 6.21 15.72 4.97
N VAL A 58 6.11 15.47 3.66
CA VAL A 58 5.33 16.31 2.73
C VAL A 58 3.85 16.31 3.09
N ASN A 59 3.26 15.14 3.34
CA ASN A 59 1.87 15.03 3.78
C ASN A 59 1.63 15.82 5.08
N LYS A 60 2.52 15.67 6.08
CA LYS A 60 2.45 16.43 7.34
C LYS A 60 2.51 17.95 7.11
N LYS A 61 3.36 18.42 6.19
CA LYS A 61 3.48 19.84 5.84
C LYS A 61 2.21 20.37 5.17
N ASN A 62 1.68 19.63 4.19
CA ASN A 62 0.46 20.01 3.46
C ASN A 62 -0.75 20.14 4.40
N ARG A 63 -0.87 19.26 5.40
CA ARG A 63 -1.90 19.36 6.45
C ARG A 63 -1.76 20.62 7.30
N LYS A 64 -0.55 20.95 7.77
CA LYS A 64 -0.30 22.14 8.60
C LYS A 64 -0.70 23.43 7.88
N CYS A 65 -0.40 23.54 6.58
CA CYS A 65 -0.73 24.70 5.75
C CYS A 65 -2.24 24.88 5.50
N LYS A 66 -3.06 23.84 5.68
CA LYS A 66 -4.51 23.83 5.41
C LYS A 66 -5.40 24.02 6.65
N SER A 67 -4.83 24.37 7.80
CA SER A 67 -5.53 24.41 9.09
C SER A 67 -6.57 25.54 9.21
N GLY A 68 -7.75 25.28 8.64
CA GLY A 68 -9.03 25.93 8.94
C GLY A 68 -10.18 24.94 9.16
N GLU A 69 -10.11 23.72 8.62
CA GLU A 69 -11.14 22.69 8.84
C GLU A 69 -10.48 21.33 9.14
N ALA A 70 -10.85 20.78 10.30
CA ALA A 70 -10.29 19.58 10.92
C ALA A 70 -10.80 18.28 10.26
N PHE A 71 -10.45 18.04 9.00
CA PHE A 71 -10.54 16.70 8.42
C PHE A 71 -9.21 15.97 8.55
N GLY A 72 -9.21 14.88 9.33
CA GLY A 72 -8.13 13.89 9.37
C GLY A 72 -7.05 14.16 10.42
N LYS A 73 -7.34 13.83 11.69
CA LYS A 73 -6.28 13.66 12.70
C LYS A 73 -5.38 12.48 12.30
N ASP A 74 -4.12 12.80 12.04
CA ASP A 74 -2.94 11.96 12.28
C ASP A 74 -2.87 10.59 11.62
N PHE A 75 -2.95 10.53 10.30
CA PHE A 75 -2.28 9.44 9.59
C PHE A 75 -0.76 9.68 9.61
N SER A 76 -0.07 9.09 10.58
CA SER A 76 1.39 9.17 10.76
C SER A 76 2.17 8.15 9.94
N TYR A 77 1.52 7.51 8.95
CA TYR A 77 2.08 6.40 8.18
C TYR A 77 1.79 6.49 6.68
N ILE A 78 2.59 5.78 5.88
CA ILE A 78 2.49 5.55 4.43
C ILE A 78 2.69 4.06 4.16
N TYR A 79 2.00 3.53 3.16
CA TYR A 79 2.21 2.16 2.71
C TYR A 79 3.29 2.08 1.63
N GLY A 80 4.06 1.00 1.66
CA GLY A 80 5.04 0.67 0.65
C GLY A 80 4.73 -0.69 0.04
N ILE A 81 4.81 -0.79 -1.29
CA ILE A 81 4.73 -2.04 -2.02
C ILE A 81 6.05 -2.21 -2.75
N ILE A 82 6.74 -3.30 -2.50
CA ILE A 82 7.95 -3.68 -3.24
C ILE A 82 7.63 -4.96 -3.97
N THR A 83 7.90 -5.03 -5.27
CA THR A 83 7.67 -6.23 -6.05
C THR A 83 8.84 -6.55 -6.97
N ILE A 84 9.18 -7.84 -7.08
CA ILE A 84 10.04 -8.35 -8.15
C ILE A 84 9.25 -9.08 -9.24
N ALA A 85 8.02 -8.62 -9.48
CA ALA A 85 6.95 -9.26 -10.26
C ALA A 85 6.41 -10.54 -9.60
N SER A 86 7.28 -11.51 -9.29
CA SER A 86 6.86 -12.77 -8.68
C SER A 86 6.62 -12.68 -7.18
N ASP A 87 7.37 -11.85 -6.46
CA ASP A 87 7.22 -11.72 -5.01
C ASP A 87 6.76 -10.30 -4.66
N TRP A 88 5.69 -10.22 -3.87
CA TRP A 88 5.07 -8.96 -3.46
C TRP A 88 5.21 -8.78 -1.95
N TYR A 89 5.84 -7.68 -1.57
CA TYR A 89 6.08 -7.27 -0.20
C TYR A 89 5.28 -6.01 0.10
N PHE A 90 4.65 -5.98 1.27
CA PHE A 90 3.81 -4.88 1.70
C PHE A 90 4.27 -4.41 3.06
N ILE A 91 4.62 -3.13 3.15
CA ILE A 91 5.09 -2.49 4.36
C ILE A 91 4.20 -1.31 4.74
N LEU A 92 4.16 -1.03 6.03
CA LEU A 92 3.60 0.17 6.63
C LEU A 92 4.77 0.91 7.28
N PHE A 93 5.06 2.10 6.76
CA PHE A 93 6.06 3.01 7.26
C PHE A 93 5.41 4.07 8.12
N ALA A 94 5.80 4.19 9.39
CA ALA A 94 5.27 5.18 10.32
C ALA A 94 6.41 5.89 11.06
N SER A 95 6.07 6.98 11.77
CA SER A 95 7.07 7.72 12.56
C SER A 95 7.61 6.93 13.76
N ASP A 96 6.87 5.93 14.25
CA ASP A 96 7.23 5.03 15.34
C ASP A 96 7.93 3.74 14.87
N GLY A 97 8.04 3.51 13.55
CA GLY A 97 8.76 2.36 13.01
C GLY A 97 8.17 1.84 11.70
N ILE A 98 8.70 0.68 11.29
CA ILE A 98 8.32 -0.01 10.06
C ILE A 98 7.71 -1.36 10.44
N SER A 99 6.57 -1.70 9.88
CA SER A 99 5.95 -3.02 10.02
C SER A 99 5.65 -3.61 8.64
N SER A 100 5.77 -4.94 8.51
CA SER A 100 5.33 -5.66 7.32
C SER A 100 3.92 -6.20 7.53
N THR A 101 3.09 -6.26 6.49
CA THR A 101 1.76 -6.89 6.61
C THR A 101 1.83 -8.41 6.69
N SER A 102 2.95 -9.00 6.25
CA SER A 102 3.21 -10.44 6.32
C SER A 102 4.68 -10.75 6.56
N LYS A 103 4.96 -11.92 7.14
CA LYS A 103 6.33 -12.40 7.34
C LYS A 103 6.99 -12.83 6.03
N ASP A 104 6.21 -13.46 5.16
CA ASP A 104 6.62 -13.95 3.85
C ASP A 104 5.92 -13.14 2.73
N PRO A 105 6.57 -12.91 1.58
CA PRO A 105 5.94 -12.25 0.45
C PRO A 105 4.77 -13.06 -0.10
N ILE A 106 3.84 -12.37 -0.76
CA ILE A 106 2.85 -13.04 -1.59
C ILE A 106 3.50 -13.38 -2.93
N ASN A 107 3.55 -14.67 -3.24
CA ASN A 107 4.17 -15.16 -4.47
C ASN A 107 3.13 -15.29 -5.59
N ILE A 108 3.31 -14.55 -6.68
CA ILE A 108 2.57 -14.64 -7.93
C ILE A 108 3.52 -15.24 -8.98
N ARG A 109 3.64 -16.56 -8.96
CA ARG A 109 4.42 -17.29 -9.97
C ARG A 109 3.54 -17.67 -11.15
N PHE A 110 3.93 -17.20 -12.32
CA PHE A 110 3.38 -17.69 -13.57
C PHE A 110 4.23 -18.87 -14.08
N THR A 111 3.57 -19.97 -14.39
CA THR A 111 4.15 -21.13 -15.07
C THR A 111 3.34 -21.42 -16.34
N GLU A 112 3.96 -22.08 -17.32
CA GLU A 112 3.25 -22.48 -18.54
C GLU A 112 2.05 -23.39 -18.24
N SER A 113 2.12 -24.22 -17.18
CA SER A 113 1.01 -25.06 -16.75
C SER A 113 -0.23 -24.26 -16.32
N ALA A 114 -0.06 -23.04 -15.82
CA ALA A 114 -1.17 -22.15 -15.46
C ALA A 114 -1.99 -21.66 -16.67
N LEU A 115 -1.53 -21.87 -17.90
CA LEU A 115 -2.32 -21.60 -19.11
C LEU A 115 -3.41 -22.64 -19.36
N LYS A 116 -3.37 -23.78 -18.66
CA LYS A 116 -4.38 -24.83 -18.77
C LYS A 116 -5.53 -24.54 -17.81
N GLU A 117 -6.71 -24.34 -18.37
CA GLU A 117 -7.94 -24.12 -17.61
C GLU A 117 -8.22 -25.30 -16.66
N GLY A 118 -8.51 -24.99 -15.40
CA GLY A 118 -8.77 -25.94 -14.33
C GLY A 118 -7.53 -26.56 -13.67
N SER A 119 -6.32 -26.18 -14.10
CA SER A 119 -5.07 -26.65 -13.50
C SER A 119 -4.89 -26.15 -12.06
N GLU A 120 -4.08 -26.85 -11.27
CA GLU A 120 -3.79 -26.41 -9.90
C GLU A 120 -2.94 -25.14 -9.90
N GLU A 121 -2.05 -24.98 -10.88
CA GLU A 121 -1.22 -23.78 -11.04
C GLU A 121 -2.02 -22.54 -11.43
N GLU A 122 -3.04 -22.68 -12.28
CA GLU A 122 -3.99 -21.58 -12.55
C GLU A 122 -4.73 -21.18 -11.26
N LYS A 123 -5.26 -22.15 -10.52
CA LYS A 123 -5.98 -21.88 -9.26
C LYS A 123 -5.08 -21.20 -8.23
N ASP A 124 -3.84 -21.66 -8.09
CA ASP A 124 -2.88 -21.04 -7.18
C ASP A 124 -2.52 -19.60 -7.62
N LEU A 125 -2.29 -19.39 -8.91
CA LEU A 125 -2.05 -18.06 -9.48
C LEU A 125 -3.23 -17.11 -9.21
N CYS A 126 -4.46 -17.53 -9.51
CA CYS A 126 -5.66 -16.72 -9.24
C CYS A 126 -5.84 -16.44 -7.75
N LYS A 127 -5.56 -17.43 -6.89
CA LYS A 127 -5.63 -17.27 -5.42
C LYS A 127 -4.63 -16.24 -4.92
N ASN A 128 -3.38 -16.30 -5.37
CA ASN A 128 -2.34 -15.37 -4.92
C ASN A 128 -2.56 -13.96 -5.49
N MET A 129 -3.01 -13.85 -6.74
CA MET A 129 -3.44 -12.58 -7.32
C MET A 129 -4.59 -11.97 -6.52
N LYS A 130 -5.61 -12.77 -6.19
CA LYS A 130 -6.72 -12.33 -5.34
C LYS A 130 -6.22 -11.80 -3.99
N ARG A 131 -5.28 -12.49 -3.35
CA ARG A 131 -4.68 -12.04 -2.08
C ARG A 131 -3.98 -10.69 -2.21
N VAL A 132 -3.20 -10.46 -3.28
CA VAL A 132 -2.59 -9.14 -3.54
C VAL A 132 -3.66 -8.06 -3.66
N MET A 133 -4.72 -8.31 -4.43
CA MET A 133 -5.81 -7.34 -4.60
C MET A 133 -6.57 -7.08 -3.29
N GLU A 134 -6.80 -8.11 -2.47
CA GLU A 134 -7.40 -7.98 -1.14
C GLU A 134 -6.55 -7.14 -0.19
N VAL A 135 -5.22 -7.33 -0.21
CA VAL A 135 -4.28 -6.48 0.53
C VAL A 135 -4.43 -5.03 0.07
N VAL A 136 -4.29 -4.75 -1.23
CA VAL A 136 -4.41 -3.39 -1.78
C VAL A 136 -5.73 -2.74 -1.39
N VAL A 137 -6.86 -3.44 -1.54
CA VAL A 137 -8.18 -2.94 -1.12
C VAL A 137 -8.21 -2.68 0.39
N GLY A 138 -7.60 -3.54 1.21
CA GLY A 138 -7.46 -3.35 2.65
C GLY A 138 -6.68 -2.07 3.01
N LEU A 139 -5.54 -1.83 2.35
CA LEU A 139 -4.73 -0.63 2.53
C LEU A 139 -5.52 0.64 2.15
N LEU A 140 -6.32 0.57 1.09
CA LEU A 140 -7.18 1.67 0.67
C LEU A 140 -8.27 1.91 1.71
N LYS A 141 -9.04 0.88 2.08
CA LYS A 141 -10.11 1.00 3.08
C LYS A 141 -9.63 1.52 4.42
N ASP A 142 -8.45 1.10 4.88
CA ASP A 142 -7.83 1.63 6.10
C ASP A 142 -7.71 3.17 6.06
N ARG A 143 -7.43 3.76 4.89
CA ARG A 143 -7.39 5.22 4.75
C ARG A 143 -8.77 5.87 4.76
N PHE A 144 -9.79 5.23 4.22
CA PHE A 144 -11.14 5.82 4.06
C PHE A 144 -12.08 5.57 5.26
N GLU A 145 -11.97 4.42 5.94
CA GLU A 145 -12.79 4.08 7.10
C GLU A 145 -12.32 4.80 8.38
N CYS A 146 -11.17 5.48 8.33
CA CYS A 146 -10.50 6.09 9.47
C CYS A 146 -10.93 7.55 9.80
N VAL A 147 -12.19 7.92 9.55
CA VAL A 147 -12.76 9.12 10.18
C VAL A 147 -13.19 8.76 11.62
N GLY A 148 -12.23 8.63 12.55
CA GLY A 148 -12.52 8.62 14.00
C GLY A 148 -11.93 7.50 14.88
N GLU A 149 -11.08 6.59 14.40
CA GLU A 149 -10.50 5.50 15.23
C GLU A 149 -9.00 5.65 15.55
N GLU A 150 -8.61 5.18 16.74
CA GLU A 150 -7.27 5.23 17.34
C GLU A 150 -6.28 4.18 16.76
N LEU A 151 -4.99 4.55 16.64
CA LEU A 151 -3.93 3.81 15.93
C LEU A 151 -3.77 2.34 16.34
N ASP A 152 -3.94 2.01 17.62
CA ASP A 152 -3.77 0.65 18.13
C ASP A 152 -4.91 -0.29 17.68
N ARG A 153 -6.13 0.23 17.50
CA ARG A 153 -7.24 -0.55 16.90
C ARG A 153 -7.05 -0.78 15.41
N LYS A 154 -6.32 0.11 14.73
CA LYS A 154 -5.96 -0.04 13.30
C LYS A 154 -4.97 -1.18 13.10
N LYS A 155 -3.88 -1.21 13.88
CA LYS A 155 -2.89 -2.30 13.86
C LYS A 155 -3.57 -3.66 14.10
N ALA A 156 -4.46 -3.75 15.09
CA ALA A 156 -5.23 -4.97 15.38
C ALA A 156 -6.20 -5.38 14.25
N ARG A 157 -6.87 -4.44 13.57
CA ARG A 157 -7.77 -4.74 12.44
C ARG A 157 -7.02 -5.23 11.21
N ILE A 158 -5.90 -4.59 10.91
CA ILE A 158 -4.99 -4.99 9.84
C ILE A 158 -4.54 -6.44 10.09
N GLU A 159 -4.07 -6.78 11.29
CA GLU A 159 -3.73 -8.16 11.67
C GLU A 159 -4.92 -9.14 11.56
N VAL A 160 -6.15 -8.72 11.88
CA VAL A 160 -7.35 -9.55 11.77
C VAL A 160 -7.71 -9.88 10.32
N TYR A 161 -7.53 -8.95 9.38
CA TYR A 161 -7.69 -9.24 7.95
C TYR A 161 -6.66 -10.27 7.46
N TYR A 162 -5.44 -10.24 8.01
CA TYR A 162 -4.35 -11.13 7.62
C TYR A 162 -4.30 -12.46 8.37
N SER A 163 -5.06 -12.62 9.46
CA SER A 163 -5.12 -13.85 10.27
C SER A 163 -6.18 -14.86 9.80
N LYS A 164 -7.03 -14.50 8.84
CA LYS A 164 -7.96 -15.45 8.21
C LYS A 164 -7.19 -16.36 7.25
N LYS A 165 -6.67 -17.43 7.83
CA LYS A 165 -5.99 -18.53 7.13
C LYS A 165 -6.97 -19.33 6.26
#